data_AF-A0A9P1D3Q3-F1
#
_entry.id   AF-A0A9P1D3Q3-F1
#
_cell.length_a   1.000
_cell.length_b   1.000
_cell.length_c   1.000
_cell.angle_alpha   90.00
_cell.angle_beta   90.00
_cell.angle_gamma   90.00
#
_symmetry.space_group_name_H-M   'P 1'
#
loop_
_entity.id
_entity.type
_entity.pdbx_description
1 polymer ?
#
loop_
_entity_poly.entity_id
_entity_poly.type
_entity_poly.pdbx_seq_one_letter_code
_entity_poly.pdbx_strand_id
1 'polypeptide(L)'
;MAQVEKQIVAAQKFLQNVVALPTFDDLRGKQLKRLIAFLGKNVLSVEQSAALMPILDCNVWGLHMEELKTCIAQQTCDENDETTAASRAALQDFTNIPHYLSQDWWNLLESGKDKVRNLESLCGLAASLGLRNASEPTYAGLCALAFCVGGMQLLEEDKLKLLTLHKSRMKKVFSNAVPLASVMDVLPSSPEDCSKQFLNAAYPNGFVAGTPVTKSMDYICRLVATYPCHCCEKKPARKGPVHRKPASHSSQGMKRPAAAQTADYDEKRRRVLKLVPAAVLSRFKGGCSRCYHREYCTVSCWARRGYSL
;
A
#
# COMPACT_ATOMS: atom_id res chain seq x y z
N MET A 1 13.25 -5.96 -11.89
CA MET A 1 14.42 -5.87 -12.79
C MET A 1 15.77 -6.23 -12.13
N ALA A 2 16.42 -5.36 -11.34
CA ALA A 2 17.83 -5.56 -10.91
C ALA A 2 18.15 -6.87 -10.15
N GLN A 3 17.19 -7.47 -9.47
CA GLN A 3 17.40 -8.75 -8.77
C GLN A 3 17.35 -9.96 -9.72
N VAL A 4 16.44 -9.95 -10.69
CA VAL A 4 16.26 -11.04 -11.68
C VAL A 4 17.45 -11.09 -12.63
N GLU A 5 17.85 -9.93 -13.16
CA GLU A 5 19.05 -9.79 -13.98
C GLU A 5 20.30 -10.31 -13.26
N LYS A 6 20.52 -9.90 -12.01
CA LYS A 6 21.66 -10.38 -11.20
C LYS A 6 21.67 -11.90 -11.06
N GLN A 7 20.50 -12.52 -10.88
CA GLN A 7 20.40 -13.98 -10.75
C GLN A 7 20.69 -14.70 -12.06
N ILE A 8 20.19 -14.20 -13.19
CA ILE A 8 20.49 -14.75 -14.52
C ILE A 8 22.00 -14.65 -14.81
N VAL A 9 22.60 -13.48 -14.58
CA VAL A 9 24.04 -13.26 -14.78
C VAL A 9 24.87 -14.13 -13.85
N ALA A 10 24.48 -14.27 -12.59
CA ALA A 10 25.18 -15.14 -11.64
C ALA A 10 25.12 -16.62 -12.05
N ALA A 11 23.95 -17.10 -12.50
CA ALA A 11 23.79 -18.46 -13.00
C ALA A 11 24.64 -18.71 -14.26
N GLN A 12 24.67 -17.77 -15.21
CA GLN A 12 25.50 -17.88 -16.41
C GLN A 12 27.00 -17.91 -16.07
N LYS A 13 27.48 -17.00 -15.22
CA LYS A 13 28.89 -17.01 -14.79
C LYS A 13 29.27 -18.31 -14.10
N PHE A 14 28.39 -18.84 -13.26
CA PHE A 14 28.61 -20.15 -12.65
C PHE A 14 28.77 -21.23 -13.72
N LEU A 15 27.83 -21.30 -14.68
CA LEU A 15 27.85 -22.30 -15.75
C LEU A 15 29.07 -22.18 -16.66
N GLN A 16 29.48 -20.95 -17.00
CA GLN A 16 30.70 -20.70 -17.79
C GLN A 16 31.95 -21.25 -17.09
N ASN A 17 32.03 -21.12 -15.76
CA ASN A 17 33.17 -21.63 -14.98
C ASN A 17 33.21 -23.16 -14.86
N VAL A 18 32.09 -23.85 -15.15
CA VAL A 18 31.99 -25.32 -15.02
C VAL A 18 31.75 -26.03 -16.35
N VAL A 19 31.88 -25.33 -17.48
CA VAL A 19 31.62 -25.86 -18.82
C VAL A 19 32.49 -27.06 -19.20
N ALA A 20 33.72 -27.11 -18.68
CA ALA A 20 34.67 -28.19 -18.95
C ALA A 20 34.42 -29.45 -18.11
N LEU A 21 33.47 -29.43 -17.17
CA LEU A 21 33.20 -30.57 -16.30
C LEU A 21 32.30 -31.61 -17.01
N PRO A 22 32.52 -32.92 -16.79
CA PRO A 22 31.67 -33.97 -17.36
C PRO A 22 30.20 -33.90 -16.90
N THR A 23 29.95 -33.26 -15.75
CA THR A 23 28.62 -33.09 -15.14
C THR A 23 27.95 -31.78 -15.54
N PHE A 24 28.48 -31.08 -16.54
CA PHE A 24 28.02 -29.76 -16.93
C PHE A 24 26.52 -29.71 -17.27
N ASP A 25 26.02 -30.68 -18.04
CA ASP A 25 24.60 -30.72 -18.41
C ASP A 25 23.68 -30.94 -17.19
N ASP A 26 24.08 -31.78 -16.24
CA ASP A 26 23.34 -31.96 -14.98
C ASP A 26 23.31 -30.67 -14.14
N LEU A 27 24.43 -29.94 -14.09
CA LEU A 27 24.53 -28.67 -13.38
C LEU A 27 23.71 -27.58 -14.07
N ARG A 28 23.72 -27.55 -15.40
CA ARG A 28 22.90 -26.66 -16.23
C ARG A 28 21.41 -26.88 -15.96
N GLY A 29 20.94 -28.13 -15.99
CA GLY A 29 19.54 -28.46 -15.66
C GLY A 29 19.14 -28.09 -14.22
N LYS A 30 20.04 -28.27 -13.25
CA LYS A 30 19.80 -27.84 -11.85
C LYS A 30 19.71 -26.32 -11.71
N GLN A 31 20.57 -25.57 -12.40
CA GLN A 31 20.51 -24.11 -12.41
C GLN A 31 19.25 -23.60 -13.09
N LEU A 32 18.85 -24.22 -14.20
CA LEU A 32 17.59 -23.90 -14.87
C LEU A 32 16.39 -24.07 -13.93
N LYS A 33 16.26 -25.22 -13.25
CA LYS A 33 15.15 -25.45 -12.30
C LYS A 33 15.09 -24.40 -11.20
N ARG A 34 16.24 -24.00 -10.65
CA ARG A 34 16.33 -22.94 -9.63
C ARG A 34 15.92 -21.59 -10.20
N LEU A 35 16.37 -21.29 -11.41
CA LEU A 35 16.11 -20.02 -12.07
C LEU A 35 14.64 -19.89 -12.48
N ILE A 36 14.02 -20.95 -13.02
CA ILE A 36 12.58 -21.01 -13.32
C ILE A 36 11.76 -20.84 -12.03
N ALA A 37 12.11 -21.56 -10.96
CA ALA A 37 11.42 -21.42 -9.68
C ALA A 37 11.56 -20.02 -9.06
N PHE A 38 12.65 -19.31 -9.37
CA PHE A 38 12.85 -17.92 -8.98
C PHE A 38 12.06 -16.97 -9.88
N LEU A 39 12.10 -17.16 -11.20
CA LEU A 39 11.36 -16.37 -12.19
C LEU A 39 9.86 -16.46 -11.96
N GLY A 40 9.31 -17.65 -11.66
CA GLY A 40 7.88 -17.85 -11.37
C GLY A 40 7.36 -17.12 -10.12
N LYS A 41 8.25 -16.49 -9.33
CA LYS A 41 7.86 -15.64 -8.18
C LYS A 41 7.92 -14.15 -8.51
N ASN A 42 8.35 -13.78 -9.71
CA ASN A 42 8.62 -12.41 -10.12
C ASN A 42 7.85 -12.09 -11.39
N VAL A 43 6.93 -11.14 -11.31
CA VAL A 43 6.27 -10.56 -12.48
C VAL A 43 7.19 -9.53 -13.14
N LEU A 44 7.28 -9.60 -14.47
CA LEU A 44 8.11 -8.74 -15.31
C LEU A 44 7.22 -7.88 -16.20
N SER A 45 7.57 -6.61 -16.39
CA SER A 45 6.96 -5.81 -17.45
C SER A 45 7.54 -6.17 -18.81
N VAL A 46 6.83 -5.84 -19.89
CA VAL A 46 7.31 -6.02 -21.28
C VAL A 46 8.72 -5.45 -21.48
N GLU A 47 8.98 -4.25 -20.96
CA GLU A 47 10.28 -3.59 -21.03
C GLU A 47 11.37 -4.39 -20.29
N GLN A 48 11.05 -4.94 -19.12
CA GLN A 48 12.00 -5.74 -18.34
C GLN A 48 12.30 -7.06 -19.03
N SER A 49 11.29 -7.73 -19.57
CA SER A 49 11.47 -8.98 -20.32
C SER A 49 12.28 -8.76 -21.59
N ALA A 50 12.00 -7.69 -22.34
CA ALA A 50 12.78 -7.30 -23.51
C ALA A 50 14.25 -7.03 -23.16
N ALA A 51 14.52 -6.40 -22.02
CA ALA A 51 15.88 -6.14 -21.55
C ALA A 51 16.63 -7.42 -21.12
N LEU A 52 15.93 -8.48 -20.70
CA LEU A 52 16.54 -9.76 -20.30
C LEU A 52 16.95 -10.63 -21.49
N MET A 53 16.22 -10.57 -22.60
CA MET A 53 16.51 -11.37 -23.80
C MET A 53 17.96 -11.27 -24.32
N PRO A 54 18.57 -10.07 -24.44
CA PRO A 54 19.96 -9.96 -24.90
C PRO A 54 21.00 -10.39 -23.86
N ILE A 55 20.63 -10.57 -22.59
CA ILE A 55 21.55 -11.03 -21.53
C ILE A 55 21.73 -12.56 -21.58
N LEU A 56 20.77 -13.27 -22.19
CA LEU A 56 20.78 -14.72 -22.27
C LEU A 56 21.79 -15.24 -23.29
N ASP A 57 22.72 -16.05 -22.82
CA ASP A 57 23.76 -16.64 -23.66
C ASP A 57 23.36 -18.05 -24.15
N CYS A 58 23.13 -18.19 -25.45
CA CYS A 58 22.73 -19.46 -26.07
C CYS A 58 23.81 -20.55 -25.93
N ASN A 59 25.09 -20.18 -25.86
CA ASN A 59 26.19 -21.15 -25.69
C ASN A 59 26.19 -21.74 -24.27
N VAL A 60 25.78 -20.93 -23.30
CA VAL A 60 25.71 -21.35 -21.89
C VAL A 60 24.49 -22.21 -21.63
N TRP A 61 23.32 -21.86 -22.17
CA TRP A 61 22.06 -22.56 -21.88
C TRP A 61 21.71 -23.68 -22.87
N GLY A 62 22.23 -23.65 -24.10
CA GLY A 62 22.01 -24.68 -25.11
C GLY A 62 20.52 -24.99 -25.32
N LEU A 63 20.15 -26.26 -25.18
CA LEU A 63 18.78 -26.76 -25.36
C LEU A 63 17.77 -26.16 -24.36
N HIS A 64 18.23 -25.64 -23.21
CA HIS A 64 17.37 -25.02 -22.20
C HIS A 64 17.05 -23.55 -22.47
N MET A 65 17.59 -22.98 -23.55
CA MET A 65 17.38 -21.58 -23.90
C MET A 65 15.89 -21.29 -24.18
N GLU A 66 15.21 -22.16 -24.90
CA GLU A 66 13.79 -21.97 -25.25
C GLU A 66 12.89 -22.10 -24.02
N GLU A 67 13.22 -22.99 -23.08
CA GLU A 67 12.49 -23.13 -21.82
C GLU A 67 12.62 -21.85 -20.97
N LEU A 68 13.81 -21.26 -20.94
CA LEU A 68 14.05 -20.01 -20.20
C LEU A 68 13.34 -18.81 -20.84
N LYS A 69 13.38 -18.69 -22.17
CA LYS A 69 12.65 -17.66 -22.91
C LYS A 69 11.14 -17.79 -22.71
N THR A 70 10.63 -19.02 -22.77
CA THR A 70 9.21 -19.33 -22.53
C THR A 70 8.82 -18.94 -21.10
N CYS A 71 9.65 -19.25 -20.11
CA CYS A 71 9.42 -18.85 -18.73
C CYS A 71 9.39 -17.32 -18.57
N ILE A 72 10.34 -16.59 -19.17
CA ILE A 72 10.35 -15.12 -19.13
C ILE A 72 9.10 -14.56 -19.82
N ALA A 73 8.73 -15.08 -20.99
CA ALA A 73 7.52 -14.68 -21.71
C ALA A 73 6.25 -14.92 -20.87
N GLN A 74 6.13 -16.07 -20.21
CA GLN A 74 5.01 -16.38 -19.30
C GLN A 74 4.93 -15.47 -18.07
N GLN A 75 6.07 -14.92 -17.62
CA GLN A 75 6.12 -13.95 -16.52
C GLN A 75 6.04 -12.50 -17.00
N THR A 76 5.93 -12.28 -18.32
CA THR A 76 5.80 -10.95 -18.92
C THR A 76 4.35 -10.56 -18.91
N CYS A 77 4.06 -9.40 -18.32
CA CYS A 77 2.71 -8.88 -18.19
C CYS A 77 2.59 -7.62 -19.02
N ASP A 78 1.54 -7.56 -19.84
CA ASP A 78 1.20 -6.38 -20.63
C ASP A 78 0.67 -5.29 -19.69
N GLU A 79 1.19 -4.07 -19.83
CA GLU A 79 0.74 -2.93 -19.03
C GLU A 79 -0.73 -2.55 -19.28
N ASN A 80 -1.33 -3.11 -20.34
CA ASN A 80 -2.76 -2.98 -20.68
C ASN A 80 -3.60 -4.19 -20.28
N ASP A 81 -2.99 -5.26 -19.75
CA ASP A 81 -3.69 -6.44 -19.29
C ASP A 81 -3.89 -6.30 -17.77
N GLU A 82 -5.08 -5.83 -17.36
CA GLU A 82 -5.53 -5.68 -15.97
C GLU A 82 -5.37 -6.97 -15.13
N THR A 83 -5.03 -8.08 -15.79
CA THR A 83 -5.03 -9.42 -15.22
C THR A 83 -3.68 -9.87 -14.66
N THR A 84 -2.53 -9.25 -14.98
CA THR A 84 -1.23 -9.85 -14.61
C THR A 84 -0.10 -8.94 -14.13
N ALA A 85 -0.32 -7.66 -13.78
CA ALA A 85 0.49 -7.15 -12.66
C ALA A 85 0.23 -8.10 -11.48
N ALA A 86 1.23 -8.72 -10.84
CA ALA A 86 1.02 -9.51 -9.61
C ALA A 86 0.06 -8.70 -8.74
N SER A 87 -1.23 -9.08 -8.74
CA SER A 87 -2.25 -8.18 -8.26
C SER A 87 -1.94 -8.12 -6.78
N ARG A 88 -1.38 -6.99 -6.34
CA ARG A 88 -1.29 -6.73 -4.92
C ARG A 88 -2.75 -6.71 -4.55
N ALA A 89 -3.21 -7.85 -4.03
CA ALA A 89 -4.61 -8.05 -3.75
C ALA A 89 -5.09 -6.82 -2.98
N ALA A 90 -6.21 -6.26 -3.44
CA ALA A 90 -6.67 -4.96 -2.99
C ALA A 90 -6.65 -4.93 -1.46
N LEU A 91 -6.07 -3.84 -0.91
CA LEU A 91 -6.01 -3.69 0.53
C LEU A 91 -7.42 -3.48 1.05
N GLN A 92 -7.80 -4.28 2.03
CA GLN A 92 -9.12 -4.24 2.64
C GLN A 92 -9.13 -3.27 3.83
N ASP A 93 -10.18 -2.46 3.92
CA ASP A 93 -10.41 -1.51 5.01
C ASP A 93 -11.52 -1.99 5.94
N PHE A 94 -11.11 -2.49 7.11
CA PHE A 94 -12.01 -3.00 8.15
C PHE A 94 -11.97 -2.10 9.39
N THR A 95 -11.73 -0.79 9.21
CA THR A 95 -11.78 0.19 10.31
C THR A 95 -13.16 0.30 10.98
N ASN A 96 -14.24 -0.08 10.26
CA ASN A 96 -15.60 -0.16 10.80
C ASN A 96 -15.88 -1.40 11.68
N ILE A 97 -14.86 -2.22 11.99
CA ILE A 97 -15.03 -3.42 12.83
C ILE A 97 -15.69 -3.17 14.21
N PRO A 98 -15.62 -1.99 14.87
CA PRO A 98 -16.36 -1.74 16.10
C PRO A 98 -17.87 -2.01 15.99
N HIS A 99 -18.48 -1.74 14.84
CA HIS A 99 -19.92 -1.98 14.60
C HIS A 99 -20.29 -3.46 14.51
N TYR A 100 -19.28 -4.35 14.38
CA TYR A 100 -19.44 -5.80 14.22
C TYR A 100 -19.06 -6.55 15.48
N LEU A 101 -18.93 -5.88 16.63
CA LEU A 101 -18.63 -6.50 17.91
C LEU A 101 -19.93 -6.74 18.68
N SER A 102 -20.14 -7.99 19.09
CA SER A 102 -21.23 -8.37 20.00
C SER A 102 -20.96 -7.90 21.44
N GLN A 103 -21.94 -8.04 22.34
CA GLN A 103 -21.75 -7.65 23.73
C GLN A 103 -20.62 -8.44 24.42
N ASP A 104 -20.46 -9.72 24.08
CA ASP A 104 -19.39 -10.56 24.61
C ASP A 104 -18.00 -10.05 24.21
N TRP A 105 -17.86 -9.54 22.98
CA TRP A 105 -16.63 -8.89 22.54
C TRP A 105 -16.33 -7.65 23.34
N TRP A 106 -17.32 -6.80 23.60
CA TRP A 106 -17.12 -5.61 24.43
C TRP A 106 -16.72 -5.98 25.85
N ASN A 107 -17.41 -6.94 26.47
CA ASN A 107 -17.07 -7.43 27.80
C ASN A 107 -15.62 -7.97 27.85
N LEU A 108 -15.20 -8.72 26.82
CA LEU A 108 -13.84 -9.24 26.70
C LEU A 108 -12.80 -8.12 26.57
N LEU A 109 -13.01 -7.16 25.67
CA LEU A 109 -12.06 -6.07 25.41
C LEU A 109 -11.97 -5.07 26.57
N GLU A 110 -13.10 -4.76 27.20
CA GLU A 110 -13.18 -3.84 28.34
C GLU A 110 -12.61 -4.44 29.62
N SER A 111 -12.59 -5.78 29.75
CA SER A 111 -11.94 -6.46 30.88
C SER A 111 -10.44 -6.11 31.01
N GLY A 112 -9.80 -5.69 29.91
CA GLY A 112 -8.38 -5.34 29.87
C GLY A 112 -7.41 -6.50 30.03
N LYS A 113 -7.92 -7.73 30.19
CA LYS A 113 -7.13 -8.97 30.35
C LYS A 113 -6.63 -9.49 29.00
N ASP A 114 -5.50 -10.20 29.00
CA ASP A 114 -4.97 -10.97 27.86
C ASP A 114 -4.98 -10.25 26.50
N LYS A 115 -4.55 -8.99 26.46
CA LYS A 115 -4.62 -8.09 25.29
C LYS A 115 -4.07 -8.68 23.99
N VAL A 116 -2.96 -9.42 24.08
CA VAL A 116 -2.35 -10.08 22.91
C VAL A 116 -3.25 -11.18 22.37
N ARG A 117 -3.87 -11.96 23.26
CA ARG A 117 -4.85 -12.99 22.87
C ARG A 117 -6.09 -12.34 22.29
N ASN A 118 -6.57 -11.24 22.89
CA ASN A 118 -7.71 -10.49 22.36
C ASN A 118 -7.42 -9.95 20.95
N LEU A 119 -6.20 -9.49 20.68
CA LEU A 119 -5.78 -9.09 19.34
C LEU A 119 -5.86 -10.25 18.34
N GLU A 120 -5.34 -11.43 18.69
CA GLU A 120 -5.41 -12.61 17.82
C GLU A 120 -6.86 -13.04 17.57
N SER A 121 -7.69 -13.03 18.61
CA SER A 121 -9.11 -13.32 18.50
C SER A 121 -9.82 -12.30 17.59
N LEU A 122 -9.52 -11.01 17.73
CA LEU A 122 -10.06 -9.95 16.85
C LEU A 122 -9.63 -10.15 15.39
N CYS A 123 -8.38 -10.56 15.16
CA CYS A 123 -7.93 -10.94 13.82
C CYS A 123 -8.71 -12.16 13.30
N GLY A 124 -9.00 -13.15 14.14
CA GLY A 124 -9.83 -14.30 13.78
C GLY A 124 -11.25 -13.90 13.40
N LEU A 125 -11.87 -12.98 14.16
CA LEU A 125 -13.17 -12.41 13.83
C LEU A 125 -13.13 -11.68 12.49
N ALA A 126 -12.18 -10.77 12.32
CA ALA A 126 -12.03 -10.02 11.08
C ALA A 126 -11.81 -10.94 9.87
N ALA A 127 -11.03 -12.01 10.05
CA ALA A 127 -10.81 -13.01 9.02
C ALA A 127 -12.09 -13.79 8.67
N SER A 128 -12.93 -14.07 9.67
CA SER A 128 -14.25 -14.71 9.48
C SER A 128 -15.23 -13.78 8.76
N LEU A 129 -15.07 -12.47 8.93
CA LEU A 129 -15.78 -11.43 8.18
C LEU A 129 -15.20 -11.19 6.77
N GLY A 130 -14.18 -11.94 6.33
CA GLY A 130 -13.61 -11.84 4.98
C GLY A 130 -12.26 -11.11 4.88
N LEU A 131 -11.66 -10.67 5.98
CA LEU A 131 -10.37 -9.96 5.96
C LEU A 131 -9.19 -10.89 5.66
N ARG A 132 -8.45 -10.62 4.59
CA ARG A 132 -7.21 -11.32 4.20
C ARG A 132 -6.05 -10.36 4.01
N ASN A 133 -6.27 -9.28 3.28
CA ASN A 133 -5.25 -8.31 2.91
C ASN A 133 -5.48 -6.98 3.62
N ALA A 134 -5.37 -6.99 4.95
CA ALA A 134 -5.65 -5.82 5.76
C ALA A 134 -4.79 -4.60 5.37
N SER A 135 -5.45 -3.44 5.27
CA SER A 135 -4.79 -2.14 5.16
C SER A 135 -4.04 -1.80 6.45
N GLU A 136 -3.08 -0.88 6.37
CA GLU A 136 -2.37 -0.42 7.56
C GLU A 136 -3.29 0.24 8.63
N PRO A 137 -4.28 1.08 8.25
CA PRO A 137 -5.31 1.55 9.17
C PRO A 137 -6.08 0.42 9.84
N THR A 138 -6.35 -0.68 9.13
CA THR A 138 -7.02 -1.85 9.72
C THR A 138 -6.16 -2.50 10.82
N TYR A 139 -4.87 -2.73 10.57
CA TYR A 139 -3.95 -3.23 11.60
C TYR A 139 -3.89 -2.30 12.81
N ALA A 140 -3.81 -0.99 12.57
CA ALA A 140 -3.81 0.04 13.61
C ALA A 140 -5.11 0.01 14.45
N GLY A 141 -6.26 -0.10 13.79
CA GLY A 141 -7.57 -0.20 14.44
C GLY A 141 -7.71 -1.45 15.32
N LEU A 142 -7.24 -2.60 14.86
CA LEU A 142 -7.23 -3.83 15.66
C LEU A 142 -6.34 -3.70 16.91
N CYS A 143 -5.18 -3.06 16.78
CA CYS A 143 -4.35 -2.71 17.94
C CYS A 143 -5.05 -1.73 18.89
N ALA A 144 -5.74 -0.72 18.36
CA ALA A 144 -6.49 0.24 19.15
C ALA A 144 -7.55 -0.45 20.03
N LEU A 145 -8.31 -1.37 19.44
CA LEU A 145 -9.34 -2.13 20.14
C LEU A 145 -8.74 -3.04 21.22
N ALA A 146 -7.72 -3.82 20.89
CA ALA A 146 -7.13 -4.78 21.81
C ALA A 146 -6.42 -4.13 23.01
N PHE A 147 -5.75 -2.99 22.79
CA PHE A 147 -4.88 -2.40 23.81
C PHE A 147 -5.48 -1.21 24.54
N CYS A 148 -6.30 -0.39 23.88
CA CYS A 148 -6.75 0.90 24.43
C CYS A 148 -8.20 0.92 24.93
N VAL A 149 -9.04 -0.06 24.57
CA VAL A 149 -10.45 -0.09 25.03
C VAL A 149 -10.53 -0.31 26.54
N GLY A 150 -9.89 -1.35 27.08
CA GLY A 150 -9.83 -1.66 28.51
C GLY A 150 -8.96 -0.73 29.39
N GLY A 151 -8.94 0.57 29.09
CA GLY A 151 -8.44 1.60 30.01
C GLY A 151 -6.93 1.88 30.03
N MET A 152 -6.11 1.17 29.24
CA MET A 152 -4.67 1.47 29.20
C MET A 152 -4.40 2.74 28.40
N GLN A 153 -3.84 3.73 29.09
CA GLN A 153 -3.31 4.93 28.47
C GLN A 153 -1.91 4.62 27.94
N LEU A 154 -1.79 4.57 26.61
CA LEU A 154 -0.52 4.44 25.93
C LEU A 154 -0.09 5.81 25.41
N LEU A 155 1.19 6.13 25.59
CA LEU A 155 1.82 7.25 24.90
C LEU A 155 1.83 6.98 23.39
N GLU A 156 1.76 8.04 22.58
CA GLU A 156 1.75 7.92 21.11
C GLU A 156 2.94 7.13 20.57
N GLU A 157 4.13 7.31 21.16
CA GLU A 157 5.34 6.58 20.76
C GLU A 157 5.23 5.06 20.97
N ASP A 158 4.49 4.64 21.99
CA ASP A 158 4.35 3.22 22.32
C ASP A 158 3.27 2.54 21.48
N LYS A 159 2.27 3.31 21.00
CA LYS A 159 1.25 2.82 20.06
C LYS A 159 1.86 2.33 18.74
N LEU A 160 2.77 3.11 18.15
CA LEU A 160 3.44 2.71 16.91
C LEU A 160 4.39 1.51 17.10
N LYS A 161 5.06 1.43 18.25
CA LYS A 161 5.89 0.27 18.63
C LYS A 161 5.03 -1.00 18.74
N LEU A 162 3.87 -0.92 19.39
CA LEU A 162 2.93 -2.04 19.51
C LEU A 162 2.42 -2.51 18.15
N LEU A 163 2.03 -1.57 17.28
CA LEU A 163 1.62 -1.91 15.91
C LEU A 163 2.74 -2.67 15.19
N THR A 164 3.97 -2.15 15.25
CA THR A 164 5.14 -2.75 14.59
C THR A 164 5.46 -4.14 15.16
N LEU A 165 5.38 -4.30 16.49
CA LEU A 165 5.63 -5.56 17.19
C LEU A 165 4.63 -6.65 16.81
N HIS A 166 3.34 -6.31 16.72
CA HIS A 166 2.29 -7.31 16.51
C HIS A 166 1.87 -7.49 15.05
N LYS A 167 2.33 -6.65 14.11
CA LYS A 167 1.98 -6.74 12.68
C LYS A 167 2.29 -8.10 12.05
N SER A 168 3.44 -8.69 12.38
CA SER A 168 3.83 -10.02 11.87
C SER A 168 2.89 -11.12 12.37
N ARG A 169 2.46 -11.04 13.63
CA ARG A 169 1.51 -11.95 14.25
C ARG A 169 0.13 -11.84 13.61
N MET A 170 -0.38 -10.63 13.43
CA MET A 170 -1.66 -10.38 12.74
C MET A 170 -1.63 -10.93 11.30
N LYS A 171 -0.56 -10.66 10.55
CA LYS A 171 -0.35 -11.22 9.21
C LYS A 171 -0.42 -12.74 9.21
N LYS A 172 0.25 -13.40 10.16
CA LYS A 172 0.24 -14.86 10.30
C LYS A 172 -1.18 -15.40 10.52
N VAL A 173 -1.99 -14.72 11.34
CA VAL A 173 -3.40 -15.10 11.54
C VAL A 173 -4.18 -15.03 10.23
N PHE A 174 -4.05 -13.93 9.48
CA PHE A 174 -4.76 -13.75 8.20
C PHE A 174 -4.32 -14.73 7.12
N SER A 175 -3.02 -15.03 7.02
CA SER A 175 -2.49 -16.01 6.06
C SER A 175 -2.94 -17.45 6.35
N ASN A 176 -3.22 -17.77 7.62
CA ASN A 176 -3.66 -19.11 8.03
C ASN A 176 -5.19 -19.25 8.05
N ALA A 177 -5.94 -18.18 7.81
CA ALA A 177 -7.40 -18.23 7.86
C ALA A 177 -7.98 -18.97 6.65
N VAL A 178 -9.03 -19.77 6.87
CA VAL A 178 -9.73 -20.54 5.83
C VAL A 178 -10.28 -19.59 4.76
N PRO A 179 -9.88 -19.68 3.48
CA PRO A 179 -10.34 -18.76 2.44
C PRO A 179 -11.87 -18.76 2.29
N LEU A 180 -12.46 -17.58 2.20
CA LEU A 180 -13.87 -17.41 1.85
C LEU A 180 -13.98 -17.27 0.32
N ALA A 181 -15.10 -17.71 -0.25
CA ALA A 181 -15.34 -17.71 -1.70
C ALA A 181 -15.45 -16.29 -2.29
N SER A 182 -15.76 -15.31 -1.46
CA SER A 182 -15.91 -13.90 -1.82
C SER A 182 -15.00 -13.03 -0.95
N VAL A 183 -14.55 -11.91 -1.51
CA VAL A 183 -13.70 -10.92 -0.83
C VAL A 183 -14.47 -9.60 -0.72
N MET A 184 -14.31 -8.93 0.42
CA MET A 184 -14.94 -7.62 0.69
C MET A 184 -13.85 -6.57 0.85
N ASP A 185 -13.85 -5.53 0.01
CA ASP A 185 -12.82 -4.50 0.07
C ASP A 185 -12.97 -3.57 1.28
N VAL A 186 -14.20 -3.21 1.63
CA VAL A 186 -14.48 -2.31 2.76
C VAL A 186 -15.59 -2.90 3.59
N LEU A 187 -15.37 -2.96 4.91
CA LEU A 187 -16.41 -3.37 5.86
C LEU A 187 -17.44 -2.22 5.99
N PRO A 188 -18.73 -2.44 5.67
CA PRO A 188 -19.75 -1.40 5.72
C PRO A 188 -19.89 -0.82 7.13
N SER A 189 -20.29 0.44 7.26
CA SER A 189 -20.52 1.07 8.58
C SER A 189 -21.75 0.51 9.30
N SER A 190 -22.75 0.03 8.56
CA SER A 190 -23.92 -0.66 9.11
C SER A 190 -23.79 -2.17 8.91
N PRO A 191 -23.97 -2.99 9.95
CA PRO A 191 -23.99 -4.45 9.81
C PRO A 191 -25.12 -4.96 8.91
N GLU A 192 -26.20 -4.20 8.75
CA GLU A 192 -27.32 -4.58 7.87
C GLU A 192 -26.93 -4.60 6.38
N ASP A 193 -25.95 -3.77 6.00
CA ASP A 193 -25.41 -3.70 4.63
C ASP A 193 -24.35 -4.79 4.38
N CYS A 194 -23.95 -5.53 5.40
CA CYS A 194 -22.97 -6.60 5.29
C CYS A 194 -23.63 -7.88 4.75
N SER A 195 -22.96 -8.54 3.80
CA SER A 195 -23.46 -9.81 3.27
C SER A 195 -23.63 -10.85 4.37
N LYS A 196 -24.81 -11.48 4.40
CA LYS A 196 -25.18 -12.54 5.35
C LYS A 196 -24.18 -13.70 5.36
N GLN A 197 -23.49 -13.95 4.25
CA GLN A 197 -22.45 -14.97 4.17
C GLN A 197 -21.31 -14.71 5.17
N PHE A 198 -20.82 -13.46 5.25
CA PHE A 198 -19.73 -13.09 6.14
C PHE A 198 -20.21 -13.02 7.59
N LEU A 199 -21.41 -12.48 7.81
CA LEU A 199 -22.00 -12.45 9.16
C LEU A 199 -22.24 -13.85 9.71
N ASN A 200 -22.76 -14.78 8.93
CA ASN A 200 -22.98 -16.16 9.38
C ASN A 200 -21.66 -16.91 9.61
N ALA A 201 -20.61 -16.60 8.84
CA ALA A 201 -19.29 -17.18 9.06
C ALA A 201 -18.66 -16.70 10.39
N ALA A 202 -18.82 -15.41 10.72
CA ALA A 202 -18.35 -14.84 11.98
C ALA A 202 -19.25 -15.17 13.19
N TYR A 203 -20.55 -15.25 12.96
CA TYR A 203 -21.60 -15.42 13.97
C TYR A 203 -22.63 -16.47 13.53
N PRO A 204 -22.32 -17.78 13.66
CA PRO A 204 -23.20 -18.87 13.20
C PRO A 204 -24.58 -18.87 13.85
N ASN A 205 -24.69 -18.35 15.08
CA ASN A 205 -25.94 -18.30 15.86
C ASN A 205 -26.70 -16.97 15.68
N GLY A 206 -26.30 -16.15 14.70
CA GLY A 206 -26.84 -14.81 14.48
C GLY A 206 -25.99 -13.72 15.14
N PHE A 207 -25.94 -12.57 14.46
CA PHE A 207 -25.23 -11.40 14.93
C PHE A 207 -26.18 -10.41 15.61
N VAL A 208 -25.81 -9.97 16.81
CA VAL A 208 -26.45 -8.85 17.52
C VAL A 208 -25.36 -7.88 17.91
N ALA A 209 -25.46 -6.64 17.42
CA ALA A 209 -24.50 -5.59 17.74
C ALA A 209 -24.54 -5.27 19.24
N GLY A 210 -23.39 -5.34 19.90
CA GLY A 210 -23.24 -4.93 21.28
C GLY A 210 -22.91 -3.45 21.41
N THR A 211 -22.98 -2.94 22.64
CA THR A 211 -22.58 -1.57 22.95
C THR A 211 -21.47 -1.59 24.02
N PRO A 212 -20.38 -0.83 23.82
CA PRO A 212 -19.35 -0.67 24.85
C PRO A 212 -19.95 -0.07 26.13
N VAL A 213 -19.56 -0.59 27.30
CA VAL A 213 -20.11 -0.15 28.59
C VAL A 213 -19.36 1.06 29.13
N THR A 214 -18.04 1.12 28.90
CA THR A 214 -17.15 2.10 29.54
C THR A 214 -16.95 3.37 28.71
N LYS A 215 -17.08 3.28 27.38
CA LYS A 215 -16.76 4.36 26.44
C LYS A 215 -17.84 4.45 25.38
N SER A 216 -18.13 5.64 24.87
CA SER A 216 -19.10 5.79 23.78
C SER A 216 -18.56 5.18 22.48
N MET A 217 -19.47 4.69 21.63
CA MET A 217 -19.11 4.16 20.31
C MET A 217 -18.33 5.20 19.47
N ASP A 218 -18.76 6.46 19.48
CA ASP A 218 -18.08 7.57 18.78
C ASP A 218 -16.65 7.80 19.27
N TYR A 219 -16.38 7.59 20.56
CA TYR A 219 -15.02 7.64 21.08
C TYR A 219 -14.18 6.49 20.52
N ILE A 220 -14.73 5.28 20.48
CA ILE A 220 -14.02 4.10 19.98
C ILE A 220 -13.75 4.19 18.47
N CYS A 221 -14.74 4.60 17.67
CA CYS A 221 -14.56 4.78 16.24
C CYS A 221 -13.50 5.85 15.94
N ARG A 222 -13.49 6.97 16.68
CA ARG A 222 -12.41 7.97 16.58
C ARG A 222 -11.06 7.38 16.95
N LEU A 223 -10.98 6.66 18.08
CA LEU A 223 -9.76 6.02 18.54
C LEU A 223 -9.17 5.05 17.49
N VAL A 224 -10.02 4.26 16.83
CA VAL A 224 -9.63 3.37 15.73
C VAL A 224 -9.14 4.16 14.52
N ALA A 225 -9.89 5.18 14.10
CA ALA A 225 -9.57 5.98 12.92
C ALA A 225 -8.30 6.82 13.08
N THR A 226 -7.98 7.26 14.31
CA THR A 226 -6.82 8.12 14.59
C THR A 226 -5.62 7.37 15.15
N TYR A 227 -5.68 6.04 15.27
CA TYR A 227 -4.55 5.27 15.82
C TYR A 227 -3.32 5.41 14.89
N PRO A 228 -2.12 5.68 15.43
CA PRO A 228 -0.95 5.97 14.62
C PRO A 228 -0.54 4.77 13.74
N CYS A 229 -0.18 5.09 12.50
CA CYS A 229 0.10 4.11 11.46
C CYS A 229 1.17 4.63 10.49
N HIS A 230 2.01 3.77 9.89
CA HIS A 230 3.15 4.23 9.07
C HIS A 230 2.73 4.96 7.78
N CYS A 231 1.56 4.64 7.20
CA CYS A 231 1.02 5.37 6.05
C CYS A 231 0.36 6.70 6.43
N CYS A 232 -0.04 6.87 7.70
CA CYS A 232 -0.64 8.08 8.26
C CYS A 232 0.43 9.12 8.63
N GLU A 233 1.62 8.66 9.02
CA GLU A 233 2.80 9.52 9.17
C GLU A 233 3.33 9.95 7.80
N LYS A 234 2.71 10.98 7.22
CA LYS A 234 3.43 11.83 6.25
C LYS A 234 4.60 12.47 6.99
N LYS A 235 5.73 11.78 7.06
CA LYS A 235 6.99 12.40 7.46
C LYS A 235 7.16 13.64 6.59
N PRO A 236 7.29 14.86 7.14
CA PRO A 236 7.75 15.98 6.32
C PRO A 236 9.05 15.51 5.70
N ALA A 237 9.13 15.55 4.37
CA ALA A 237 10.24 15.00 3.61
C ALA A 237 11.56 15.39 4.28
N ARG A 238 12.20 14.43 4.97
CA ARG A 238 13.55 14.61 5.48
C ARG A 238 14.39 14.74 4.22
N LYS A 239 14.81 15.97 3.92
CA LYS A 239 15.83 16.24 2.91
C LYS A 239 17.03 15.39 3.32
N GLY A 240 17.22 14.26 2.65
CA GLY A 240 18.43 13.46 2.82
C GLY A 240 19.64 14.34 2.57
N PRO A 241 20.80 14.00 3.16
CA PRO A 241 22.02 14.74 2.89
C PRO A 241 22.29 14.67 1.39
N VAL A 242 22.08 15.81 0.72
CA VAL A 242 22.44 16.00 -0.68
C VAL A 242 23.93 15.75 -0.76
N HIS A 243 24.35 14.67 -1.43
CA HIS A 243 25.72 14.50 -1.88
C HIS A 243 26.08 15.74 -2.68
N ARG A 244 26.93 16.59 -2.11
CA ARG A 244 27.46 17.79 -2.76
C ARG A 244 28.32 17.34 -3.92
N LYS A 245 27.81 17.50 -5.15
CA LYS A 245 28.68 17.64 -6.31
C LYS A 245 29.48 18.95 -6.14
N PRO A 246 30.78 18.98 -6.51
CA PRO A 246 31.59 20.18 -6.34
C PRO A 246 31.05 21.33 -7.21
N ALA A 247 31.19 22.53 -6.64
CA ALA A 247 30.58 23.76 -7.09
C ALA A 247 31.14 24.25 -8.43
N SER A 248 30.25 24.57 -9.38
CA SER A 248 30.50 25.58 -10.39
C SER A 248 29.77 26.86 -9.99
N HIS A 249 30.53 27.95 -9.92
CA HIS A 249 30.09 29.30 -9.58
C HIS A 249 28.82 29.77 -10.33
N SER A 250 27.80 30.22 -9.61
CA SER A 250 26.90 31.29 -10.09
C SER A 250 26.17 31.99 -8.94
N SER A 251 26.53 33.26 -8.76
CA SER A 251 25.77 34.40 -8.24
C SER A 251 24.81 34.26 -7.05
N GLN A 252 25.13 35.03 -6.01
CA GLN A 252 24.29 35.40 -4.87
C GLN A 252 22.92 35.92 -5.31
N GLY A 253 21.86 35.21 -4.94
CA GLY A 253 20.49 35.75 -4.87
C GLY A 253 20.06 35.82 -3.41
N MET A 254 19.96 37.04 -2.86
CA MET A 254 19.40 37.28 -1.53
C MET A 254 18.01 36.64 -1.42
N LYS A 255 17.84 35.72 -0.44
CA LYS A 255 16.55 35.09 -0.15
C LYS A 255 15.60 36.13 0.43
N ARG A 256 14.60 36.54 -0.36
CA ARG A 256 13.50 37.39 0.11
C ARG A 256 12.62 36.65 1.14
N PRO A 257 12.06 37.35 2.14
CA PRO A 257 11.17 36.78 3.15
C PRO A 257 9.89 36.21 2.53
N ALA A 258 9.37 35.12 3.09
CA ALA A 258 8.24 34.35 2.55
C ALA A 258 6.95 35.18 2.36
N ALA A 259 6.74 36.23 3.17
CA ALA A 259 5.59 37.13 3.05
C ALA A 259 5.61 37.98 1.75
N ALA A 260 6.80 38.24 1.18
CA ALA A 260 6.91 38.96 -0.08
C ALA A 260 6.54 38.09 -1.30
N GLN A 261 6.63 36.75 -1.17
CA GLN A 261 6.30 35.82 -2.26
C GLN A 261 4.80 35.59 -2.41
N THR A 262 4.02 35.68 -1.33
CA THR A 262 2.56 35.51 -1.37
C THR A 262 1.85 36.71 -1.98
N ALA A 263 2.31 37.94 -1.67
CA ALA A 263 1.74 39.17 -2.26
C ALA A 263 1.92 39.23 -3.79
N ASP A 264 3.08 38.82 -4.30
CA ASP A 264 3.35 38.74 -5.75
C ASP A 264 2.44 37.69 -6.43
N TYR A 265 2.13 36.60 -5.74
CA TYR A 265 1.27 35.54 -6.27
C TYR A 265 -0.20 35.99 -6.42
N ASP A 266 -0.73 36.70 -5.43
CA ASP A 266 -2.13 37.18 -5.46
C ASP A 266 -2.33 38.31 -6.48
N GLU A 267 -1.31 39.16 -6.69
CA GLU A 267 -1.31 40.15 -7.77
C GLU A 267 -1.32 39.48 -9.15
N LYS A 268 -0.45 38.49 -9.37
CA LYS A 268 -0.46 37.69 -10.61
C LYS A 268 -1.80 37.01 -10.85
N ARG A 269 -2.42 36.45 -9.80
CA ARG A 269 -3.74 35.84 -9.89
C ARG A 269 -4.81 36.86 -10.30
N ARG A 270 -4.83 38.05 -9.71
CA ARG A 270 -5.77 39.12 -10.10
C ARG A 270 -5.62 39.53 -11.56
N ARG A 271 -4.38 39.63 -12.08
CA ARG A 271 -4.14 39.98 -13.48
C ARG A 271 -4.59 38.90 -14.44
N VAL A 272 -4.31 37.62 -14.14
CA VAL A 272 -4.79 36.49 -14.97
C VAL A 272 -6.31 36.44 -15.01
N LEU A 273 -7.00 36.65 -13.89
CA LEU A 273 -8.46 36.63 -13.85
C LEU A 273 -9.11 37.71 -14.73
N LYS A 274 -8.42 38.82 -15.02
CA LYS A 274 -8.90 39.85 -15.96
C LYS A 274 -8.84 39.41 -17.42
N LEU A 275 -7.97 38.44 -17.76
CA LEU A 275 -7.82 37.90 -19.11
C LEU A 275 -8.82 36.79 -19.43
N VAL A 276 -9.43 36.19 -18.41
CA VAL A 276 -10.34 35.05 -18.58
C VAL A 276 -11.76 35.56 -18.89
N PRO A 277 -12.41 35.12 -20.00
CA PRO A 277 -13.78 35.49 -20.31
C PRO A 277 -14.77 35.13 -19.18
N ALA A 278 -15.77 35.98 -18.95
CA ALA A 278 -16.73 35.82 -17.84
C ALA A 278 -17.48 34.47 -17.87
N ALA A 279 -17.81 33.97 -19.06
CA ALA A 279 -18.44 32.65 -19.23
C ALA A 279 -17.53 31.51 -18.72
N VAL A 280 -16.22 31.61 -18.97
CA VAL A 280 -15.23 30.62 -18.52
C VAL A 280 -14.98 30.76 -17.01
N LEU A 281 -14.93 31.97 -16.47
CA LEU A 281 -14.83 32.20 -15.03
C LEU A 281 -16.02 31.60 -14.27
N SER A 282 -17.24 31.79 -14.77
CA SER A 282 -18.46 31.27 -14.16
C SER A 282 -18.43 29.74 -14.02
N ARG A 283 -17.98 29.04 -15.09
CA ARG A 283 -17.82 27.58 -15.08
C ARG A 283 -16.83 27.06 -14.02
N PHE A 284 -15.84 27.86 -13.65
CA PHE A 284 -14.81 27.51 -12.67
C PHE A 284 -14.92 28.31 -11.36
N LYS A 285 -16.11 28.83 -11.04
CA LYS A 285 -16.36 29.57 -9.78
C LYS A 285 -15.95 28.75 -8.54
N GLY A 286 -16.32 27.46 -8.51
CA GLY A 286 -15.93 26.49 -7.47
C GLY A 286 -14.56 25.81 -7.68
N GLY A 287 -13.71 26.35 -8.55
CA GLY A 287 -12.40 25.76 -8.86
C GLY A 287 -12.47 24.46 -9.67
N CYS A 288 -11.32 23.81 -9.83
CA CYS A 288 -11.21 22.51 -10.47
C CYS A 288 -10.50 21.50 -9.56
N SER A 289 -10.59 20.21 -9.90
CA SER A 289 -9.96 19.12 -9.13
C SER A 289 -8.46 19.31 -8.93
N ARG A 290 -7.74 19.84 -9.94
CA ARG A 290 -6.29 20.11 -9.87
C ARG A 290 -5.89 21.14 -8.82
N CYS A 291 -6.77 22.08 -8.49
CA CYS A 291 -6.52 23.06 -7.44
C CYS A 291 -7.38 22.79 -6.19
N TYR A 292 -7.83 21.54 -6.00
CA TYR A 292 -8.66 21.12 -4.87
C TYR A 292 -9.87 22.04 -4.66
N HIS A 293 -10.55 22.39 -5.76
CA HIS A 293 -11.75 23.23 -5.73
C HIS A 293 -11.55 24.64 -5.14
N ARG A 294 -10.31 25.15 -5.17
CA ARG A 294 -10.04 26.57 -4.87
C ARG A 294 -10.78 27.48 -5.84
N GLU A 295 -11.57 28.41 -5.30
CA GLU A 295 -12.39 29.35 -6.08
C GLU A 295 -11.59 30.02 -7.20
N TYR A 296 -12.20 30.14 -8.38
CA TYR A 296 -11.59 30.71 -9.59
C TYR A 296 -10.21 30.15 -9.97
N CYS A 297 -9.85 28.95 -9.52
CA CYS A 297 -8.59 28.28 -9.83
C CYS A 297 -7.29 29.07 -9.47
N THR A 298 -6.15 28.39 -9.60
CA THR A 298 -4.81 28.97 -9.41
C THR A 298 -4.22 29.51 -10.74
N VAL A 299 -3.18 30.34 -10.66
CA VAL A 299 -2.46 30.87 -11.84
C VAL A 299 -1.97 29.74 -12.77
N SER A 300 -1.42 28.67 -12.20
CA SER A 300 -0.95 27.50 -12.98
C SER A 300 -2.09 26.75 -13.68
N CYS A 301 -3.28 26.74 -13.10
CA CYS A 301 -4.46 26.15 -13.72
C CYS A 301 -4.94 26.96 -14.93
N TRP A 302 -4.83 28.29 -14.87
CA TRP A 302 -5.18 29.18 -15.97
C TRP A 302 -4.14 29.16 -17.09
N ALA A 303 -2.85 29.12 -16.75
CA ALA A 303 -1.77 28.98 -17.74
C ALA A 303 -1.94 27.72 -18.60
N ARG A 304 -2.32 26.59 -17.99
CA ARG A 304 -2.62 25.34 -18.72
C ARG A 304 -3.86 25.42 -19.62
N ARG A 305 -4.74 26.38 -19.40
CA ARG A 305 -5.93 26.66 -20.21
C ARG A 305 -5.66 27.73 -21.27
N GLY A 306 -4.42 28.19 -21.40
CA GLY A 306 -4.02 29.22 -22.36
C GLY A 306 -4.12 30.66 -21.84
N TYR A 307 -4.35 30.87 -20.54
CA TYR A 307 -4.44 32.19 -19.92
C TYR A 307 -3.24 32.42 -18.99
N SER A 308 -2.14 32.92 -19.56
CA SER A 308 -0.93 33.35 -18.83
C SER A 308 -0.65 34.83 -19.07
N LEU A 309 0.04 35.47 -18.12
CA LEU A 309 0.64 36.79 -18.32
C LEU A 309 1.93 36.68 -19.13
#